data_AF-A0A3B8Z9J7-F1
#
_entry.id   AF-A0A3B8Z9J7-F1
#
_cell.length_a   1.000
_cell.length_b   1.000
_cell.length_c   1.000
_cell.angle_alpha   90.00
_cell.angle_beta   90.00
_cell.angle_gamma   90.00
#
_symmetry.space_group_name_H-M   'P 1'
#
loop_
_entity.id
_entity.type
_entity.pdbx_description
1 polymer ?
#
loop_
_entity_poly.entity_id
_entity_poly.type
_entity_poly.pdbx_seq_one_letter_code
_entity_poly.pdbx_strand_id
1 'polypeptide(L)'
;GAIGWALERQVFQWVVPYHEGAVNYWREVGVWTDEFEEHNQSLVQRQEVLASAWAEFSEERIRDRDAFVEAWELHRAQRLEEAGFDPVWR
;
A
#
# COMPACT_ATOMS: atom_id res chain seq x y z
N GLY A 1 15.75 18.91 -9.64
CA GLY A 1 14.71 17.98 -10.14
C GLY A 1 15.24 16.57 -10.28
N ALA A 2 16.18 16.32 -11.20
CA ALA A 2 16.59 14.95 -11.58
C ALA A 2 17.40 14.16 -10.53
N ILE A 3 18.00 14.81 -9.52
CA ILE A 3 18.91 14.19 -8.53
C ILE A 3 18.23 13.03 -7.77
N GLY A 4 16.92 13.12 -7.50
CA GLY A 4 16.16 12.09 -6.79
C GLY A 4 15.94 10.79 -7.57
N TRP A 5 16.24 10.78 -8.87
CA TRP A 5 16.07 9.61 -9.75
C TRP A 5 17.35 8.80 -9.94
N ALA A 6 18.46 9.22 -9.32
CA ALA A 6 19.70 8.45 -9.33
C ALA A 6 19.45 7.08 -8.68
N LEU A 7 19.97 6.02 -9.30
CA LEU A 7 19.78 4.64 -8.86
C LEU A 7 20.24 4.43 -7.41
N GLU A 8 21.40 4.99 -7.05
CA GLU A 8 21.97 4.95 -5.70
C GLU A 8 21.10 5.61 -4.61
N ARG A 9 20.04 6.32 -4.99
CA ARG A 9 19.09 6.98 -4.07
C ARG A 9 17.73 6.28 -4.02
N GLN A 10 17.54 5.20 -4.77
CA GLN A 10 16.29 4.45 -4.77
C GLN A 10 16.23 3.51 -3.57
N VAL A 11 15.10 3.51 -2.87
CA VAL A 11 14.79 2.56 -1.80
C VAL A 11 13.75 1.59 -2.32
N PHE A 12 14.19 0.44 -2.82
CA PHE A 12 13.31 -0.53 -3.49
C PHE A 12 12.31 -1.21 -2.53
N GLN A 13 12.62 -1.25 -1.24
CA GLN A 13 11.68 -1.63 -0.17
C GLN A 13 11.05 -0.38 0.47
N TRP A 14 10.37 0.44 -0.34
CA TRP A 14 9.63 1.61 0.14
C TRP A 14 8.33 1.18 0.87
N VAL A 15 7.67 2.12 1.54
CA VAL A 15 6.32 1.95 2.13
C VAL A 15 5.15 2.07 1.13
N VAL A 16 5.42 2.39 -0.14
CA VAL A 16 4.45 2.60 -1.22
C VAL A 16 4.92 1.78 -2.41
N PRO A 17 4.03 1.03 -3.10
CA PRO A 17 4.45 0.22 -4.22
C PRO A 17 4.92 1.06 -5.40
N TYR A 18 5.90 0.54 -6.12
CA TYR A 18 6.33 1.02 -7.42
C TYR A 18 5.28 0.68 -8.49
N HIS A 19 5.07 1.63 -9.40
CA HIS A 19 4.24 1.43 -10.58
C HIS A 19 4.90 0.42 -11.54
N GLU A 20 4.10 -0.39 -12.23
CA GLU A 20 4.56 -1.45 -13.14
C GLU A 20 5.62 -0.97 -14.15
N GLY A 21 5.40 0.19 -14.77
CA GLY A 21 6.38 0.79 -15.70
C GLY A 21 7.76 1.05 -15.09
N ALA A 22 7.83 1.42 -13.80
CA ALA A 22 9.10 1.61 -13.10
C ALA A 22 9.76 0.25 -12.82
N VAL A 23 8.98 -0.73 -12.36
CA VAL A 23 9.46 -2.10 -12.15
C VAL A 23 10.03 -2.69 -13.45
N ASN A 24 9.34 -2.51 -14.58
CA ASN A 24 9.81 -2.98 -15.89
C ASN A 24 11.16 -2.35 -16.25
N TYR A 25 11.32 -1.03 -16.08
CA TYR A 25 12.61 -0.37 -16.29
C TYR A 25 13.72 -0.92 -15.37
N TRP A 26 13.42 -1.16 -14.09
CA TRP A 26 14.39 -1.71 -13.15
C TRP A 26 14.80 -3.15 -13.46
N ARG A 27 13.88 -3.96 -14.00
CA ARG A 27 14.18 -5.29 -14.54
C ARG A 27 15.08 -5.20 -15.77
N GLU A 28 14.79 -4.28 -16.70
CA GLU A 28 15.59 -4.08 -17.93
C GLU A 28 17.04 -3.70 -17.63
N VAL A 29 17.28 -2.84 -16.63
CA VAL A 29 18.64 -2.46 -16.22
C VAL A 29 19.27 -3.44 -15.20
N GLY A 30 18.58 -4.53 -14.87
CA GLY A 30 19.11 -5.65 -14.08
C GLY A 30 19.24 -5.41 -12.57
N VAL A 31 18.49 -4.45 -12.01
CA VAL A 31 18.58 -4.09 -10.58
C VAL A 31 17.38 -4.57 -9.75
N TRP A 32 16.31 -5.02 -10.41
CA TRP A 32 15.12 -5.52 -9.76
C TRP A 32 15.27 -7.00 -9.40
N THR A 33 15.15 -7.33 -8.11
CA THR A 33 15.31 -8.68 -7.57
C THR A 33 13.95 -9.31 -7.24
N ASP A 34 13.93 -10.63 -7.03
CA ASP A 34 12.74 -11.35 -6.58
C ASP A 34 12.25 -10.86 -5.20
N GLU A 35 13.17 -10.46 -4.32
CA GLU A 35 12.84 -9.87 -3.01
C GLU A 35 12.11 -8.53 -3.16
N PHE A 36 12.54 -7.68 -4.10
CA PHE A 36 11.86 -6.42 -4.38
C PHE A 36 10.50 -6.64 -5.04
N GLU A 37 10.38 -7.67 -5.88
CA GLU A 37 9.10 -8.09 -6.44
C GLU A 37 8.12 -8.51 -5.36
N GLU A 38 8.52 -9.44 -4.48
CA GLU A 38 7.68 -9.95 -3.41
C GLU A 38 7.20 -8.83 -2.49
N HIS A 39 8.11 -7.94 -2.09
CA HIS A 39 7.76 -6.76 -1.29
C HIS A 39 6.77 -5.84 -2.01
N ASN A 40 7.02 -5.54 -3.29
CA ASN A 40 6.15 -4.66 -4.07
C ASN A 40 4.74 -5.27 -4.24
N GLN A 41 4.65 -6.57 -4.53
CA GLN A 41 3.38 -7.27 -4.68
C GLN A 41 2.60 -7.33 -3.35
N SER A 42 3.29 -7.53 -2.23
CA SER A 42 2.69 -7.45 -0.89
C SER A 42 2.06 -6.08 -0.64
N LEU A 43 2.72 -4.99 -1.04
CA LEU A 43 2.16 -3.63 -0.93
C LEU A 43 0.98 -3.38 -1.86
N VAL A 44 1.00 -3.91 -3.09
CA VAL A 44 -0.13 -3.84 -4.02
C VAL A 44 -1.34 -4.56 -3.43
N GLN A 45 -1.16 -5.79 -2.94
CA GLN A 45 -2.22 -6.54 -2.28
C GLN A 45 -2.77 -5.79 -1.06
N ARG A 46 -1.91 -5.18 -0.25
CA ARG A 46 -2.33 -4.34 0.88
C ARG A 46 -3.20 -3.16 0.43
N GLN A 47 -2.87 -2.53 -0.69
CA GLN A 47 -3.68 -1.43 -1.26
C GLN A 47 -5.05 -1.93 -1.72
N GLU A 48 -5.13 -3.10 -2.35
CA GLU A 48 -6.39 -3.70 -2.78
C GLU A 48 -7.32 -4.01 -1.59
N VAL A 49 -6.77 -4.54 -0.50
CA VAL A 49 -7.51 -4.77 0.75
C VAL A 49 -8.09 -3.46 1.28
N LEU A 50 -7.28 -2.39 1.35
CA LEU A 50 -7.73 -1.09 1.83
C LEU A 50 -8.77 -0.44 0.90
N ALA A 51 -8.62 -0.59 -0.41
CA ALA A 51 -9.59 -0.09 -1.39
C ALA A 51 -10.93 -0.81 -1.25
N SER A 52 -10.90 -2.13 -1.03
CA SER A 52 -12.11 -2.95 -0.84
C SER A 52 -12.81 -2.60 0.48
N ALA A 53 -12.04 -2.52 1.58
CA ALA A 53 -12.54 -2.07 2.88
C ALA A 53 -13.17 -0.68 2.81
N TRP A 54 -12.56 0.24 2.05
CA TRP A 54 -13.13 1.57 1.85
C TRP A 54 -14.46 1.53 1.07
N ALA A 55 -14.53 0.72 0.01
CA ALA A 55 -15.76 0.57 -0.77
C ALA A 55 -16.90 0.05 0.13
N GLU A 56 -16.64 -1.02 0.91
CA GLU A 56 -17.57 -1.60 1.89
C GLU A 56 -18.01 -0.56 2.93
N PHE A 57 -17.06 0.08 3.61
CA PHE A 57 -17.34 1.03 4.69
C PHE A 57 -18.09 2.29 4.23
N SER A 58 -17.79 2.78 3.02
CA SER A 58 -18.39 4.02 2.50
C SER A 58 -19.92 3.94 2.35
N GLU A 59 -20.49 2.74 2.30
CA GLU A 59 -21.93 2.49 2.24
C GLU A 59 -22.66 2.81 3.55
N GLU A 60 -21.95 2.88 4.69
CA GLU A 60 -22.52 3.20 6.00
C GLU A 60 -22.96 4.67 6.12
N ARG A 61 -22.40 5.55 5.27
CA ARG A 61 -22.73 7.00 5.19
C ARG A 61 -22.75 7.74 6.54
N ILE A 62 -21.86 7.37 7.46
CA ILE A 62 -21.69 8.05 8.74
C ILE A 62 -21.31 9.52 8.49
N ARG A 63 -22.11 10.44 9.05
CA ARG A 63 -21.93 11.90 8.85
C ARG A 63 -21.20 12.58 9.99
N ASP A 64 -21.32 12.03 11.19
CA ASP A 64 -20.58 12.53 12.32
C ASP A 64 -19.10 12.23 12.11
N ARG A 65 -18.25 13.26 12.25
CA ARG A 65 -16.84 13.16 11.90
C ARG A 65 -16.09 12.21 12.82
N ASP A 66 -16.33 12.29 14.13
CA ASP A 66 -15.54 11.54 15.10
C ASP A 66 -15.99 10.08 15.12
N ALA A 67 -17.31 9.83 15.03
CA ALA A 67 -17.85 8.47 14.82
C ALA A 67 -17.38 7.85 13.50
N PHE A 68 -17.25 8.66 12.43
CA PHE A 68 -16.70 8.17 11.16
C PHE A 68 -15.25 7.73 11.29
N VAL A 69 -14.41 8.54 11.96
CA VAL A 69 -12.98 8.21 12.15
C VAL A 69 -12.82 6.94 12.97
N GLU A 70 -13.51 6.84 14.10
CA GLU A 70 -13.47 5.66 14.97
C GLU A 70 -13.93 4.39 14.25
N ALA A 71 -15.07 4.47 13.55
CA ALA A 71 -15.61 3.32 12.80
C ALA A 71 -14.69 2.91 11.63
N TRP A 72 -14.10 3.89 10.93
CA TRP A 72 -13.16 3.61 9.85
C TRP A 72 -11.88 2.96 10.36
N GLU A 73 -11.30 3.46 11.46
CA GLU A 73 -10.08 2.91 12.06
C GLU A 73 -10.27 1.46 12.51
N LEU A 74 -11.42 1.13 13.11
CA LEU A 74 -11.76 -0.24 13.47
C LEU A 74 -11.94 -1.13 12.23
N HIS A 75 -12.75 -0.69 11.26
CA HIS A 75 -13.05 -1.49 10.07
C HIS A 75 -11.80 -1.77 9.24
N ARG A 76 -10.98 -0.74 8.96
CA ARG A 76 -9.75 -0.93 8.20
C ARG A 76 -8.75 -1.84 8.91
N ALA A 77 -8.69 -1.78 10.25
CA ALA A 77 -7.76 -2.59 11.03
C ALA A 77 -8.16 -4.06 10.95
N GLN A 78 -9.45 -4.34 11.14
CA GLN A 78 -10.01 -5.69 10.98
C GLN A 78 -9.70 -6.26 9.59
N ARG A 79 -9.97 -5.51 8.51
CA ARG A 79 -9.77 -6.00 7.14
C ARG A 79 -8.30 -6.25 6.81
N LEU A 80 -7.39 -5.45 7.35
CA LEU A 80 -5.94 -5.67 7.23
C LEU A 80 -5.49 -6.92 7.99
N GLU A 81 -5.91 -7.10 9.25
CA GLU A 81 -5.54 -8.26 10.07
C GLU A 81 -6.07 -9.58 9.46
N GLU A 82 -7.30 -9.59 8.97
CA GLU A 82 -7.90 -10.75 8.26
C GLU A 82 -7.12 -11.13 6.99
N ALA A 83 -6.51 -10.15 6.33
CA ALA A 83 -5.65 -10.36 5.16
C ALA A 83 -4.17 -10.62 5.52
N GLY A 84 -3.83 -10.70 6.82
CA GLY A 84 -2.48 -10.97 7.30
C GLY A 84 -1.54 -9.76 7.32
N PHE A 85 -2.07 -8.53 7.20
CA PHE A 85 -1.31 -7.29 7.26
C PHE A 85 -1.36 -6.63 8.65
N ASP A 86 -0.28 -5.96 9.03
CA ASP A 86 -0.27 -5.10 10.22
C ASP A 86 -1.10 -3.82 9.96
N PRO A 87 -2.11 -3.52 10.79
CA PRO A 87 -2.91 -2.32 10.67
C PRO A 87 -2.17 -1.03 11.06
N VAL A 88 -1.08 -1.13 11.84
CA VAL A 88 -0.27 -0.04 12.43
C VAL A 88 -1.04 0.85 13.41
N TRP A 89 -2.34 1.07 13.20
CA TRP A 89 -3.24 1.90 13.99
C TRP A 89 -4.44 1.08 14.47
N ARG A 90 -4.88 1.34 15.70
CA ARG A 90 -6.02 0.70 16.37
C ARG A 90 -6.80 1.73 17.17
#